data_AF-A0A3N1L961-F1
#
_entry.id   AF-A0A3N1L961-F1
#
_cell.length_a   1.000
_cell.length_b   1.000
_cell.length_c   1.000
_cell.angle_alpha   90.00
_cell.angle_beta   90.00
_cell.angle_gamma   90.00
#
_symmetry.space_group_name_H-M   'P 1'
#
loop_
_entity.id
_entity.type
_entity.pdbx_description
1 polymer ?
#
loop_
_entity_poly.entity_id
_entity_poly.type
_entity_poly.pdbx_seq_one_letter_code
_entity_poly.pdbx_strand_id
1 'polypeptide(L)'
;MSSIDVMRPGRLLHDGRVRGWLAQAGIALGVVGLVWFFVDNAGENLARSGVATGFDFMGARSGVDIDFKLIQYGPDSSYGRLLLVGIANTLFVSFFGILLATVLGFAVGIGRLSGNWLLAGFSTIYVEAVRNVPLLLFVLLWYYLVIRGLPAPRQSIDLAGMGFVNNRGIFLPSPTDPSPFQAVIVALAVGVAATWLLRRWARSRQDATGQPFPTVLAGVGLVAGLPLAAALVAATMTAWNWPALSRFGVRGGTTVIPEFLALLAALGTYTAAFIAEIVRGGILSVTRGQREAAAALGLNRRQILRLVVLPQAMRVIIPPLTSQYVNLIKNSSYAAVIAYPEIVSVFVGSALNNTGRAVEIIAITLAIYLAINVSVSLLMNWYDARTRMVGR
;
A
#
# COMPACT_ATOMS: atom_id res chain seq x y z
N MET A 1 63.60 25.94 -8.16
CA MET A 1 62.83 27.16 -8.50
C MET A 1 61.47 26.74 -9.02
N SER A 2 60.45 27.09 -8.26
CA SER A 2 59.04 26.77 -8.48
C SER A 2 58.44 27.61 -9.61
N SER A 3 57.90 26.99 -10.64
CA SER A 3 56.89 27.61 -11.50
C SER A 3 55.51 27.26 -10.95
N ILE A 4 54.98 28.17 -10.13
CA ILE A 4 53.59 28.19 -9.70
C ILE A 4 52.75 28.42 -10.96
N ASP A 5 52.05 27.39 -11.40
CA ASP A 5 51.13 27.44 -12.53
C ASP A 5 49.89 28.22 -12.10
N VAL A 6 49.88 29.52 -12.39
CA VAL A 6 48.77 30.43 -12.08
C VAL A 6 47.57 30.01 -12.93
N MET A 7 46.62 29.30 -12.32
CA MET A 7 45.31 28.98 -12.90
C MET A 7 44.64 30.25 -13.44
N ARG A 8 44.60 30.40 -14.77
CA ARG A 8 43.89 31.49 -15.44
C ARG A 8 42.37 31.25 -15.34
N PRO A 9 41.56 32.20 -14.82
CA PRO A 9 40.14 32.00 -14.52
C PRO A 9 39.26 31.66 -15.75
N GLY A 10 39.70 31.99 -16.98
CA GLY A 10 38.95 31.68 -18.20
C GLY A 10 38.94 30.21 -18.65
N ARG A 11 39.85 29.36 -18.13
CA ARG A 11 39.92 27.93 -18.49
C ARG A 11 38.91 27.06 -17.73
N LEU A 12 38.43 27.50 -16.57
CA LEU A 12 37.45 26.77 -15.76
C LEU A 12 36.05 26.76 -16.41
N LEU A 13 35.69 27.80 -17.15
CA LEU A 13 34.38 27.91 -17.83
C LEU A 13 34.27 27.04 -19.10
N HIS A 14 35.40 26.56 -19.63
CA HIS A 14 35.46 25.69 -20.80
C HIS A 14 35.51 24.19 -20.45
N ASP A 15 35.70 23.86 -19.16
CA ASP A 15 35.64 22.48 -18.69
C ASP A 15 34.18 22.02 -18.59
N GLY A 16 33.84 20.97 -19.33
CA GLY A 16 32.47 20.43 -19.41
C GLY A 16 31.90 20.01 -18.05
N ARG A 17 32.76 19.61 -17.09
CA ARG A 17 32.33 19.27 -15.72
C ARG A 17 31.96 20.51 -14.91
N VAL A 18 32.78 21.55 -14.96
CA VAL A 18 32.54 22.80 -14.22
C VAL A 18 31.30 23.52 -14.76
N ARG A 19 31.11 23.56 -16.09
CA ARG A 19 29.89 24.10 -16.71
C ARG A 19 28.63 23.31 -16.31
N GLY A 20 28.73 21.99 -16.17
CA GLY A 20 27.64 21.15 -15.68
C GLY A 20 27.21 21.48 -14.26
N TRP A 21 28.19 21.60 -13.34
CA TRP A 21 27.93 22.01 -11.95
C TRP A 21 27.36 23.44 -11.87
N LEU A 22 27.90 24.38 -12.64
CA LEU A 22 27.38 25.76 -12.70
C LEU A 22 25.95 25.83 -13.24
N ALA A 23 25.63 25.04 -14.28
CA ALA A 23 24.28 24.97 -14.82
C ALA A 23 23.30 24.33 -13.81
N GLN A 24 23.68 23.25 -13.14
CA GLN A 24 22.87 22.63 -12.09
C GLN A 24 22.65 23.56 -10.90
N ALA A 25 23.69 24.26 -10.44
CA ALA A 25 23.60 25.25 -9.38
C ALA A 25 22.70 26.43 -9.79
N GLY A 26 22.84 26.93 -11.03
CA GLY A 26 21.99 27.99 -11.57
C GLY A 26 20.52 27.59 -11.66
N ILE A 27 20.23 26.37 -12.13
CA ILE A 27 18.86 25.83 -12.16
C ILE A 27 18.32 25.65 -10.73
N ALA A 28 19.12 25.09 -9.82
CA ALA A 28 18.71 24.92 -8.43
C ALA A 28 18.40 26.26 -7.74
N LEU A 29 19.25 27.27 -7.93
CA LEU A 29 19.02 28.64 -7.44
C LEU A 29 17.80 29.27 -8.09
N GLY A 30 17.59 29.07 -9.40
CA GLY A 30 16.40 29.54 -10.10
C GLY A 30 15.12 28.91 -9.55
N VAL A 31 15.13 27.61 -9.26
CA VAL A 31 14.01 26.90 -8.63
C VAL A 31 13.77 27.43 -7.21
N VAL A 32 14.82 27.59 -6.40
CA VAL A 32 14.71 28.13 -5.04
C VAL A 32 14.15 29.56 -5.06
N GLY A 33 14.65 30.41 -5.95
CA GLY A 33 14.18 31.79 -6.12
C GLY A 33 12.73 31.85 -6.59
N LEU A 34 12.32 30.96 -7.50
CA LEU A 34 10.94 30.87 -7.98
C LEU A 34 10.00 30.38 -6.87
N VAL A 35 10.39 29.36 -6.10
CA VAL A 35 9.64 28.91 -4.91
C VAL A 35 9.52 30.04 -3.90
N TRP A 36 10.61 30.74 -3.60
CA TRP A 36 10.61 31.87 -2.67
C TRP A 36 9.68 32.98 -3.13
N PHE A 37 9.72 33.36 -4.41
CA PHE A 37 8.81 34.35 -5.00
C PHE A 37 7.34 33.95 -4.83
N PHE A 38 6.98 32.69 -5.10
CA PHE A 38 5.61 32.22 -4.92
C PHE A 38 5.17 32.19 -3.46
N VAL A 39 6.06 31.79 -2.54
CA VAL A 39 5.77 31.76 -1.09
C VAL A 39 5.57 33.17 -0.55
N ASP A 40 6.45 34.10 -0.92
CA ASP A 40 6.39 35.50 -0.49
C ASP A 40 5.13 36.18 -1.05
N ASN A 41 4.86 36.01 -2.34
CA ASN A 41 3.66 36.55 -2.99
C ASN A 41 2.37 35.96 -2.40
N ALA A 42 2.34 34.66 -2.12
CA ALA A 42 1.21 34.03 -1.45
C ALA A 42 1.02 34.57 -0.03
N GLY A 43 2.12 34.75 0.72
CA GLY A 43 2.11 35.32 2.07
C GLY A 43 1.52 36.73 2.11
N GLU A 44 1.97 37.62 1.20
CA GLU A 44 1.40 38.96 1.08
C GLU A 44 -0.09 38.95 0.71
N ASN A 45 -0.49 38.09 -0.24
CA ASN A 45 -1.89 37.99 -0.66
C ASN A 45 -2.78 37.44 0.45
N LEU A 46 -2.30 36.50 1.27
CA LEU A 46 -3.01 35.95 2.42
C LEU A 46 -3.15 36.97 3.54
N ALA A 47 -2.08 37.73 3.82
CA ALA A 47 -2.10 38.82 4.79
C ALA A 47 -3.10 39.91 4.38
N ARG A 48 -3.17 40.26 3.09
CA ARG A 48 -4.18 41.18 2.54
C ARG A 48 -5.60 40.62 2.58
N SER A 49 -5.76 39.30 2.53
CA SER A 49 -7.06 38.60 2.55
C SER A 49 -7.57 38.31 3.96
N GLY A 50 -6.82 38.66 5.02
CA GLY A 50 -7.22 38.40 6.41
C GLY A 50 -7.28 36.91 6.78
N VAL A 51 -6.64 36.04 6.00
CA VAL A 51 -6.64 34.59 6.24
C VAL A 51 -5.61 34.29 7.34
N ALA A 52 -6.04 33.60 8.39
CA ALA A 52 -5.14 33.14 9.44
C ALA A 52 -4.07 32.20 8.84
N THR A 53 -2.80 32.43 9.14
CA THR A 53 -1.68 31.60 8.71
C THR A 53 -0.93 31.04 9.92
N GLY A 54 -0.08 30.03 9.70
CA GLY A 54 0.75 29.40 10.72
C GLY A 54 0.25 28.05 11.23
N PHE A 55 1.00 27.46 12.16
CA PHE A 55 0.83 26.07 12.63
C PHE A 55 0.22 25.93 14.04
N ASP A 56 -0.19 27.03 14.69
CA ASP A 56 -0.80 27.00 16.03
C ASP A 56 -2.12 26.19 16.08
N PHE A 57 -2.84 26.09 14.96
CA PHE A 57 -4.03 25.23 14.86
C PHE A 57 -3.74 23.75 15.17
N MET A 58 -2.51 23.27 14.99
CA MET A 58 -2.15 21.86 15.23
C MET A 58 -2.37 21.44 16.68
N GLY A 59 -2.23 22.37 17.63
CA GLY A 59 -2.48 22.15 19.05
C GLY A 59 -3.94 22.38 19.46
N ALA A 60 -4.74 23.04 18.62
CA ALA A 60 -6.12 23.36 18.92
C ALA A 60 -7.02 22.11 18.91
N ARG A 61 -8.08 22.13 19.72
CA ARG A 61 -9.09 21.07 19.77
C ARG A 61 -9.78 20.95 18.42
N SER A 62 -9.83 19.72 17.91
CA SER A 62 -10.38 19.45 16.58
C SER A 62 -11.90 19.55 16.53
N GLY A 63 -12.60 19.10 17.58
CA GLY A 63 -14.07 19.08 17.63
C GLY A 63 -14.72 18.09 16.65
N VAL A 64 -13.92 17.20 16.06
CA VAL A 64 -14.35 16.24 15.04
C VAL A 64 -14.53 14.88 15.70
N ASP A 65 -15.64 14.20 15.41
CA ASP A 65 -15.79 12.79 15.78
C ASP A 65 -15.55 11.90 14.56
N ILE A 66 -14.92 10.74 14.80
CA ILE A 66 -14.55 9.79 13.76
C ILE A 66 -15.00 8.40 14.18
N ASP A 67 -15.79 7.78 13.31
CA ASP A 67 -16.32 6.44 13.51
C ASP A 67 -15.20 5.38 13.53
N PHE A 68 -14.32 5.40 12.53
CA PHE A 68 -13.21 4.44 12.40
C PHE A 68 -11.86 5.04 12.80
N LYS A 69 -11.27 4.50 13.86
CA LYS A 69 -10.01 4.95 14.44
C LYS A 69 -9.17 3.78 14.93
N LEU A 70 -7.92 3.71 14.46
CA LEU A 70 -6.93 2.72 14.89
C LEU A 70 -6.16 3.14 16.14
N ILE A 71 -6.11 4.45 16.39
CA ILE A 71 -5.43 5.06 17.53
C ILE A 71 -6.51 5.73 18.39
N GLN A 72 -6.33 5.70 19.71
CA GLN A 72 -7.24 6.37 20.64
C GLN A 72 -7.37 7.85 20.27
N TYR A 73 -8.60 8.28 19.98
CA TYR A 73 -8.94 9.62 19.56
C TYR A 73 -10.39 9.94 19.95
N GLY A 74 -10.63 11.20 20.29
CA GLY A 74 -11.97 11.75 20.53
C GLY A 74 -12.02 13.24 20.17
N PRO A 75 -13.22 13.85 20.17
CA PRO A 75 -13.43 15.23 19.71
C PRO A 75 -12.58 16.28 20.43
N ASP A 76 -12.18 16.00 21.67
CA ASP A 76 -11.34 16.87 22.48
C ASP A 76 -9.85 16.83 22.11
N SER A 77 -9.46 15.88 21.24
CA SER A 77 -8.09 15.73 20.77
C SER A 77 -7.70 16.85 19.82
N SER A 78 -6.39 17.11 19.72
CA SER A 78 -5.85 18.14 18.85
C SER A 78 -5.90 17.78 17.36
N TYR A 79 -5.81 18.77 16.48
CA TYR A 79 -5.62 18.57 15.03
C TYR A 79 -4.35 17.77 14.69
N GLY A 80 -3.30 17.86 15.49
CA GLY A 80 -2.12 17.01 15.35
C GLY A 80 -2.43 15.53 15.58
N ARG A 81 -3.26 15.20 16.57
CA ARG A 81 -3.70 13.81 16.81
C ARG A 81 -4.69 13.35 15.74
N LEU A 82 -5.53 14.25 15.25
CA LEU A 82 -6.42 14.01 14.10
C LEU A 82 -5.62 13.58 12.86
N LEU A 83 -4.53 14.29 12.57
CA LEU A 83 -3.62 13.97 11.48
C LEU A 83 -3.00 12.58 11.63
N LEU A 84 -2.56 12.21 12.84
CA LEU A 84 -2.01 10.88 13.10
C LEU A 84 -3.04 9.76 12.87
N VAL A 85 -4.31 9.98 13.23
CA VAL A 85 -5.39 9.04 12.92
C VAL A 85 -5.57 8.90 11.41
N GLY A 86 -5.60 10.02 10.68
CA GLY A 86 -5.65 10.01 9.22
C GLY A 86 -4.50 9.20 8.61
N ILE A 87 -3.25 9.45 9.05
CA ILE A 87 -2.06 8.72 8.59
C ILE A 87 -2.20 7.21 8.85
N ALA A 88 -2.59 6.83 10.07
CA ALA A 88 -2.77 5.43 10.43
C ALA A 88 -3.81 4.75 9.54
N ASN A 89 -4.96 5.40 9.31
CA ASN A 89 -6.04 4.88 8.49
C ASN A 89 -5.67 4.79 6.99
N THR A 90 -4.89 5.76 6.47
CA THR A 90 -4.32 5.73 5.10
C THR A 90 -3.36 4.55 4.93
N LEU A 91 -2.44 4.37 5.88
CA LEU A 91 -1.48 3.25 5.84
C LEU A 91 -2.17 1.90 5.98
N PHE A 92 -3.19 1.81 6.84
CA PHE A 92 -3.96 0.60 7.05
C PHE A 92 -4.66 0.13 5.78
N VAL A 93 -5.44 1.00 5.12
CA VAL A 93 -6.12 0.61 3.88
C VAL A 93 -5.15 0.37 2.73
N SER A 94 -4.06 1.13 2.67
CA SER A 94 -3.03 0.94 1.65
C SER A 94 -2.31 -0.40 1.81
N PHE A 95 -2.01 -0.81 3.05
CA PHE A 95 -1.36 -2.08 3.35
C PHE A 95 -2.23 -3.27 2.90
N PHE A 96 -3.49 -3.31 3.32
CA PHE A 96 -4.41 -4.37 2.90
C PHE A 96 -4.73 -4.30 1.40
N GLY A 97 -4.82 -3.10 0.83
CA GLY A 97 -5.00 -2.90 -0.61
C GLY A 97 -3.85 -3.45 -1.42
N ILE A 98 -2.60 -3.20 -1.01
CA ILE A 98 -1.39 -3.75 -1.66
C ILE A 98 -1.37 -5.28 -1.55
N LEU A 99 -1.68 -5.82 -0.38
CA LEU A 99 -1.73 -7.27 -0.17
C LEU A 99 -2.77 -7.93 -1.09
N LEU A 100 -3.99 -7.42 -1.08
CA LEU A 100 -5.09 -7.91 -1.92
C LEU A 100 -4.76 -7.76 -3.41
N ALA A 101 -4.28 -6.59 -3.84
CA ALA A 101 -3.93 -6.32 -5.23
C ALA A 101 -2.80 -7.23 -5.72
N THR A 102 -1.81 -7.51 -4.88
CA THR A 102 -0.70 -8.39 -5.23
C THR A 102 -1.16 -9.83 -5.39
N VAL A 103 -1.92 -10.36 -4.41
CA VAL A 103 -2.42 -11.74 -4.47
C VAL A 103 -3.34 -11.93 -5.68
N LEU A 104 -4.34 -11.06 -5.85
CA LEU A 104 -5.27 -11.15 -6.99
C LEU A 104 -4.56 -10.89 -8.32
N GLY A 105 -3.70 -9.88 -8.40
CA GLY A 105 -3.01 -9.52 -9.63
C GLY A 105 -2.06 -10.62 -10.12
N PHE A 106 -1.31 -11.28 -9.22
CA PHE A 106 -0.49 -12.44 -9.59
C PHE A 106 -1.36 -13.63 -10.02
N ALA A 107 -2.45 -13.91 -9.29
CA ALA A 107 -3.36 -15.00 -9.64
C ALA A 107 -3.99 -14.81 -11.02
N VAL A 108 -4.52 -13.61 -11.30
CA VAL A 108 -5.11 -13.23 -12.59
C VAL A 108 -4.05 -13.20 -13.69
N GLY A 109 -2.87 -12.63 -13.42
CA GLY A 109 -1.77 -12.55 -14.39
C GLY A 109 -1.28 -13.92 -14.86
N ILE A 110 -1.15 -14.87 -13.92
CA ILE A 110 -0.84 -16.27 -14.22
C ILE A 110 -2.04 -16.95 -14.91
N GLY A 111 -3.27 -16.67 -14.45
CA GLY A 111 -4.50 -17.18 -15.05
C GLY A 111 -4.64 -16.87 -16.53
N ARG A 112 -4.22 -15.67 -16.98
CA ARG A 112 -4.18 -15.28 -18.40
C ARG A 112 -3.22 -16.08 -19.26
N LEU A 113 -2.22 -16.71 -18.67
CA LEU A 113 -1.25 -17.57 -19.37
C LEU A 113 -1.60 -19.06 -19.26
N SER A 114 -2.73 -19.38 -18.63
CA SER A 114 -3.21 -20.76 -18.50
C SER A 114 -3.59 -21.33 -19.86
N GLY A 115 -3.39 -22.64 -20.03
CA GLY A 115 -3.92 -23.37 -21.19
C GLY A 115 -5.44 -23.56 -21.14
N ASN A 116 -6.08 -23.28 -19.99
CA ASN A 116 -7.53 -23.32 -19.87
C ASN A 116 -8.14 -22.01 -20.41
N TRP A 117 -8.86 -22.12 -21.53
CA TRP A 117 -9.46 -20.99 -22.23
C TRP A 117 -10.48 -20.21 -21.37
N LEU A 118 -11.22 -20.87 -20.48
CA LEU A 118 -12.16 -20.21 -19.58
C LEU A 118 -11.42 -19.32 -18.59
N LEU A 119 -10.41 -19.87 -17.91
CA LEU A 119 -9.61 -19.12 -16.93
C LEU A 119 -8.89 -17.95 -17.60
N ALA A 120 -8.29 -18.18 -18.78
CA ALA A 120 -7.61 -17.15 -19.55
C ALA A 120 -8.60 -16.08 -20.05
N GLY A 121 -9.79 -16.48 -20.50
CA GLY A 121 -10.86 -15.60 -20.97
C GLY A 121 -11.40 -14.69 -19.86
N PHE A 122 -11.83 -15.27 -18.73
CA PHE A 122 -12.31 -14.51 -17.57
C PHE A 122 -11.24 -13.53 -17.05
N SER A 123 -10.00 -13.99 -16.95
CA SER A 123 -8.90 -13.14 -16.51
C SER A 123 -8.63 -11.99 -17.48
N THR A 124 -8.82 -12.21 -18.79
CA THR A 124 -8.65 -11.17 -19.81
C THR A 124 -9.78 -10.15 -19.76
N ILE A 125 -11.04 -10.60 -19.71
CA ILE A 125 -12.22 -9.73 -19.61
C ILE A 125 -12.13 -8.85 -18.36
N TYR A 126 -11.78 -9.43 -17.20
CA TYR A 126 -11.62 -8.66 -15.97
C TYR A 126 -10.54 -7.58 -16.11
N VAL A 127 -9.36 -7.91 -16.65
CA VAL A 127 -8.27 -6.93 -16.79
C VAL A 127 -8.65 -5.81 -17.77
N GLU A 128 -9.24 -6.15 -18.91
CA GLU A 128 -9.66 -5.17 -19.91
C GLU A 128 -10.79 -4.29 -19.39
N ALA A 129 -11.81 -4.85 -18.74
CA ALA A 129 -12.90 -4.07 -18.18
C ALA A 129 -12.40 -3.08 -17.11
N VAL A 130 -11.63 -3.56 -16.13
CA VAL A 130 -11.21 -2.75 -14.98
C VAL A 130 -10.25 -1.63 -15.39
N ARG A 131 -9.30 -1.91 -16.29
CA ARG A 131 -8.30 -0.90 -16.72
C ARG A 131 -8.90 0.26 -17.51
N ASN A 132 -10.11 0.09 -18.05
CA ASN A 132 -10.81 1.12 -18.83
C ASN A 132 -11.77 1.96 -17.98
N VAL A 133 -11.92 1.68 -16.68
CA VAL A 133 -12.80 2.44 -15.78
C VAL A 133 -11.98 3.44 -14.95
N PRO A 134 -12.38 4.72 -14.85
CA PRO A 134 -11.75 5.67 -13.94
C PRO A 134 -11.84 5.18 -12.49
N LEU A 135 -10.73 5.22 -11.75
CA LEU A 135 -10.69 4.70 -10.38
C LEU A 135 -11.73 5.37 -9.47
N LEU A 136 -11.96 6.68 -9.60
CA LEU A 136 -12.99 7.38 -8.83
C LEU A 136 -14.36 6.74 -9.04
N LEU A 137 -14.77 6.53 -10.30
CA LEU A 137 -16.03 5.87 -10.64
C LEU A 137 -16.07 4.45 -10.07
N PHE A 138 -14.93 3.75 -10.08
CA PHE A 138 -14.82 2.40 -9.55
C PHE A 138 -14.99 2.35 -8.02
N VAL A 139 -14.43 3.31 -7.28
CA VAL A 139 -14.65 3.49 -5.83
C VAL A 139 -16.14 3.77 -5.56
N LEU A 140 -16.74 4.67 -6.34
CA LEU A 140 -18.16 5.00 -6.22
C LEU A 140 -19.06 3.80 -6.52
N LEU A 141 -18.72 2.99 -7.53
CA LEU A 141 -19.43 1.76 -7.88
C LEU A 141 -19.40 0.79 -6.71
N TRP A 142 -18.23 0.49 -6.16
CA TRP A 142 -18.13 -0.41 -5.01
C TRP A 142 -18.93 0.11 -3.80
N TYR A 143 -18.88 1.41 -3.53
CA TYR A 143 -19.58 1.97 -2.39
C TYR A 143 -21.10 2.03 -2.60
N TYR A 144 -21.57 2.72 -3.64
CA TYR A 144 -23.00 2.99 -3.83
C TYR A 144 -23.77 1.82 -4.42
N LEU A 145 -23.18 1.07 -5.35
CA LEU A 145 -23.89 -0.04 -6.00
C LEU A 145 -23.73 -1.35 -5.21
N VAL A 146 -22.52 -1.68 -4.77
CA VAL A 146 -22.26 -2.97 -4.13
C VAL A 146 -22.56 -2.93 -2.64
N ILE A 147 -21.89 -2.05 -1.89
CA ILE A 147 -21.99 -2.05 -0.42
C ILE A 147 -23.30 -1.42 0.07
N ARG A 148 -23.67 -0.24 -0.45
CA ARG A 148 -24.95 0.41 -0.09
C ARG A 148 -26.17 -0.29 -0.71
N GLY A 149 -25.97 -1.12 -1.74
CA GLY A 149 -26.99 -2.00 -2.31
C GLY A 149 -27.30 -3.24 -1.46
N LEU A 150 -26.53 -3.50 -0.40
CA LEU A 150 -26.82 -4.57 0.56
C LEU A 150 -28.12 -4.30 1.34
N PRO A 151 -28.74 -5.34 1.93
CA PRO A 151 -29.98 -5.19 2.70
C PRO A 151 -29.88 -4.18 3.85
N ALA A 152 -31.02 -3.63 4.26
CA ALA A 152 -31.11 -2.76 5.42
C ALA A 152 -30.75 -3.51 6.71
N PRO A 153 -30.33 -2.83 7.80
CA PRO A 153 -29.85 -3.49 9.02
C PRO A 153 -30.85 -4.45 9.69
N ARG A 154 -32.15 -4.27 9.45
CA ARG A 154 -33.20 -5.18 9.95
C ARG A 154 -33.29 -6.49 9.17
N GLN A 155 -32.85 -6.49 7.92
CA GLN A 155 -32.81 -7.64 7.02
C GLN A 155 -31.36 -8.09 6.80
N SER A 156 -30.52 -7.95 7.84
CA SER A 156 -29.11 -8.31 7.72
C SER A 156 -28.96 -9.78 7.34
N ILE A 157 -28.02 -10.04 6.44
CA ILE A 157 -27.66 -11.40 6.03
C ILE A 157 -26.83 -12.02 7.15
N ASP A 158 -27.26 -13.17 7.67
CA ASP A 158 -26.50 -13.95 8.65
C ASP A 158 -25.36 -14.70 7.96
N LEU A 159 -24.14 -14.53 8.47
CA LEU A 159 -22.94 -15.24 8.03
C LEU A 159 -22.76 -16.56 8.78
N ALA A 160 -23.75 -17.45 8.69
CA ALA A 160 -23.72 -18.76 9.34
C ALA A 160 -23.39 -18.70 10.85
N GLY A 161 -23.97 -17.73 11.56
CA GLY A 161 -23.74 -17.50 12.99
C GLY A 161 -22.41 -16.82 13.33
N MET A 162 -21.55 -16.54 12.34
CA MET A 162 -20.28 -15.84 12.57
C MET A 162 -20.41 -14.32 12.55
N GLY A 163 -21.52 -13.75 12.09
CA GLY A 163 -21.68 -12.31 11.97
C GLY A 163 -22.85 -11.89 11.09
N PHE A 164 -22.97 -10.59 10.83
CA PHE A 164 -24.03 -10.04 10.00
C PHE A 164 -23.47 -9.11 8.92
N VAL A 165 -24.08 -9.12 7.74
CA VAL A 165 -23.76 -8.20 6.65
C VAL A 165 -24.98 -7.38 6.28
N ASN A 166 -24.81 -6.07 6.17
CA ASN A 166 -25.83 -5.14 5.70
C ASN A 166 -25.18 -3.87 5.10
N ASN A 167 -25.99 -2.91 4.70
CA ASN A 167 -25.53 -1.63 4.14
C ASN A 167 -24.79 -0.69 5.11
N ARG A 168 -24.60 -1.08 6.36
CA ARG A 168 -23.73 -0.44 7.37
C ARG A 168 -22.43 -1.19 7.61
N GLY A 169 -22.10 -2.17 6.75
CA GLY A 169 -20.85 -2.91 6.80
C GLY A 169 -21.00 -4.35 7.28
N ILE A 170 -19.89 -4.91 7.75
CA ILE A 170 -19.81 -6.29 8.24
C ILE A 170 -19.62 -6.26 9.75
N PHE A 171 -20.53 -6.91 10.47
CA PHE A 171 -20.51 -7.03 11.92
C PHE A 171 -19.88 -8.37 12.28
N LEU A 172 -18.74 -8.32 12.97
CA LEU A 172 -17.98 -9.48 13.38
C LEU A 172 -17.88 -9.55 14.90
N PRO A 173 -17.68 -10.74 15.49
CA PRO A 173 -17.43 -10.89 16.91
C PRO A 173 -16.15 -10.14 17.27
N SER A 174 -16.19 -9.41 18.37
CA SER A 174 -15.02 -8.70 18.88
C SER A 174 -14.61 -9.25 20.24
N PRO A 175 -13.29 -9.31 20.52
CA PRO A 175 -12.81 -9.67 21.86
C PRO A 175 -13.23 -8.59 22.86
N THR A 176 -13.75 -9.00 24.02
CA THR A 176 -14.04 -8.05 25.11
C THR A 176 -12.77 -7.47 25.72
N ASP A 177 -11.70 -8.27 25.77
CA ASP A 177 -10.35 -7.82 26.12
C ASP A 177 -9.39 -8.16 24.97
N PRO A 178 -8.84 -7.18 24.24
CA PRO A 178 -7.90 -7.42 23.16
C PRO A 178 -6.47 -7.77 23.63
N SER A 179 -6.17 -7.74 24.94
CA SER A 179 -4.82 -7.96 25.47
C SER A 179 -4.14 -9.27 24.99
N PRO A 180 -4.83 -10.43 24.90
CA PRO A 180 -4.18 -11.67 24.47
C PRO A 180 -3.74 -11.65 23.00
N PHE A 181 -4.35 -10.80 22.17
CA PHE A 181 -4.01 -10.67 20.75
C PHE A 181 -2.66 -9.98 20.51
N GLN A 182 -2.05 -9.36 21.53
CA GLN A 182 -0.66 -8.87 21.43
C GLN A 182 0.33 -10.01 21.12
N ALA A 183 0.03 -11.24 21.56
CA ALA A 183 0.81 -12.42 21.24
C ALA A 183 0.87 -12.71 19.74
N VAL A 184 -0.12 -12.29 18.95
CA VAL A 184 -0.14 -12.45 17.49
C VAL A 184 0.97 -11.63 16.83
N ILE A 185 1.21 -10.41 17.31
CA ILE A 185 2.27 -9.53 16.82
C ILE A 185 3.64 -10.15 17.13
N VAL A 186 3.81 -10.67 18.35
CA VAL A 186 5.03 -11.37 18.76
C VAL A 186 5.23 -12.64 17.92
N ALA A 187 4.19 -13.44 17.73
CA ALA A 187 4.23 -14.64 16.90
C ALA A 187 4.56 -14.34 15.43
N LEU A 188 4.12 -13.20 14.90
CA LEU A 188 4.49 -12.74 13.56
C LEU A 188 5.97 -12.40 13.49
N ALA A 189 6.50 -11.65 14.46
CA ALA A 189 7.92 -11.33 14.54
C ALA A 189 8.79 -12.59 14.66
N VAL A 190 8.37 -13.55 15.51
CA VAL A 190 9.02 -14.85 15.66
C VAL A 190 8.93 -15.67 14.38
N GLY A 191 7.79 -15.69 13.69
CA GLY A 191 7.62 -16.41 12.43
C GLY A 191 8.49 -15.86 11.31
N VAL A 192 8.68 -14.54 11.24
CA VAL A 192 9.62 -13.89 10.32
C VAL A 192 11.06 -14.27 10.66
N ALA A 193 11.45 -14.19 11.93
CA ALA A 193 12.79 -14.56 12.39
C ALA A 193 13.10 -16.05 12.16
N ALA A 194 12.16 -16.94 12.48
CA ALA A 194 12.24 -18.37 12.26
C ALA A 194 12.35 -18.69 10.77
N THR A 195 11.62 -17.99 9.89
CA THR A 195 11.72 -18.14 8.44
C THR A 195 13.11 -17.72 7.92
N TRP A 196 13.69 -16.65 8.49
CA TRP A 196 15.04 -16.23 8.15
C TRP A 196 16.09 -17.28 8.55
N LEU A 197 15.99 -17.84 9.76
CA LEU A 197 16.86 -18.93 10.23
C LEU A 197 16.68 -20.20 9.38
N LEU A 198 15.44 -20.58 9.08
CA LEU A 198 15.10 -21.72 8.24
C LEU A 198 15.70 -21.57 6.85
N ARG A 199 15.64 -20.37 6.25
CA ARG A 199 16.26 -20.09 4.95
C ARG A 199 17.77 -20.22 4.99
N ARG A 200 18.41 -19.78 6.08
CA ARG A 200 19.87 -19.93 6.26
C ARG A 200 20.28 -21.40 6.37
N TRP A 201 19.56 -22.17 7.19
CA TRP A 201 19.77 -23.61 7.34
C TRP A 201 19.48 -24.37 6.04
N ALA A 202 18.37 -24.08 5.37
CA ALA A 202 17.98 -24.75 4.13
C ALA A 202 19.00 -24.57 3.01
N ARG A 203 19.61 -23.38 2.91
CA ARG A 203 20.72 -23.11 1.98
C ARG A 203 21.95 -23.94 2.32
N SER A 204 22.40 -23.89 3.58
CA SER A 204 23.55 -24.68 4.03
C SER A 204 23.36 -26.18 3.84
N ARG A 205 22.14 -26.70 4.09
CA ARG A 205 21.79 -28.11 3.81
C ARG A 205 21.84 -28.42 2.31
N GLN A 206 21.31 -27.54 1.47
CA GLN A 206 21.33 -27.73 0.02
C GLN A 206 22.77 -27.73 -0.50
N ASP A 207 23.64 -26.87 0.02
CA ASP A 207 25.06 -26.81 -0.35
C ASP A 207 25.81 -28.08 0.08
N ALA A 208 25.47 -28.66 1.24
CA ALA A 208 26.11 -29.87 1.75
C ALA A 208 25.56 -31.19 1.17
N THR A 209 24.25 -31.26 0.89
CA THR A 209 23.55 -32.53 0.55
C THR A 209 22.94 -32.54 -0.85
N GLY A 210 22.91 -31.40 -1.54
CA GLY A 210 22.25 -31.24 -2.84
C GLY A 210 20.71 -31.28 -2.79
N GLN A 211 20.11 -31.61 -1.65
CA GLN A 211 18.65 -31.74 -1.54
C GLN A 211 17.97 -30.40 -1.22
N PRO A 212 17.05 -29.92 -2.08
CA PRO A 212 16.34 -28.67 -1.82
C PRO A 212 15.26 -28.85 -0.74
N PHE A 213 15.21 -27.91 0.20
CA PHE A 213 14.12 -27.83 1.19
C PHE A 213 13.05 -26.82 0.73
N PRO A 214 11.73 -27.10 0.88
CA PRO A 214 10.64 -26.21 0.45
C PRO A 214 10.49 -24.98 1.38
N THR A 215 11.52 -24.12 1.37
CA THR A 215 11.66 -22.95 2.26
C THR A 215 10.50 -21.97 2.11
N VAL A 216 9.94 -21.80 0.91
CA VAL A 216 8.81 -20.90 0.68
C VAL A 216 7.55 -21.39 1.40
N LEU A 217 7.18 -22.67 1.23
CA LEU A 217 6.00 -23.24 1.87
C LEU A 217 6.14 -23.27 3.40
N ALA A 218 7.29 -23.70 3.89
CA ALA A 218 7.56 -23.71 5.32
C ALA A 218 7.63 -22.29 5.92
N GLY A 219 8.18 -21.32 5.18
CA GLY A 219 8.18 -19.92 5.57
C GLY A 219 6.77 -19.32 5.62
N VAL A 220 5.92 -19.62 4.64
CA VAL A 220 4.49 -19.25 4.70
C VAL A 220 3.83 -19.90 5.91
N GLY A 221 4.11 -21.18 6.18
CA GLY A 221 3.61 -21.88 7.36
C GLY A 221 4.05 -21.23 8.67
N LEU A 222 5.29 -20.72 8.77
CA LEU A 222 5.76 -20.04 9.97
C LEU A 222 5.19 -18.63 10.10
N VAL A 223 5.20 -17.84 9.02
CA VAL A 223 4.74 -16.44 9.04
C VAL A 223 3.22 -16.34 9.15
N ALA A 224 2.46 -17.26 8.59
CA ALA A 224 1.00 -17.27 8.71
C ALA A 224 0.52 -18.18 9.85
N GLY A 225 1.12 -19.36 9.99
CA GLY A 225 0.67 -20.37 10.94
C GLY A 225 0.99 -20.04 12.39
N LEU A 226 2.13 -19.41 12.70
CA LEU A 226 2.42 -19.00 14.10
C LEU A 226 1.47 -17.90 14.58
N PRO A 227 1.24 -16.79 13.83
CA PRO A 227 0.22 -15.81 14.20
C PRO A 227 -1.18 -16.40 14.28
N LEU A 228 -1.53 -17.31 13.36
CA LEU A 228 -2.83 -17.98 13.40
C LEU A 228 -2.98 -18.85 14.65
N ALA A 229 -1.96 -19.64 15.01
CA ALA A 229 -1.96 -20.43 16.23
C ALA A 229 -2.06 -19.54 17.48
N ALA A 230 -1.28 -18.46 17.53
CA ALA A 230 -1.35 -17.48 18.62
C ALA A 230 -2.73 -16.82 18.69
N ALA A 231 -3.35 -16.51 17.55
CA ALA A 231 -4.70 -15.94 17.49
C ALA A 231 -5.76 -16.94 17.95
N LEU A 232 -5.62 -18.23 17.63
CA LEU A 232 -6.52 -19.29 18.11
C LEU A 232 -6.39 -19.49 19.62
N VAL A 233 -5.18 -19.46 20.17
CA VAL A 233 -4.97 -19.51 21.63
C VAL A 233 -5.51 -18.24 22.30
N ALA A 234 -5.25 -17.06 21.75
CA ALA A 234 -5.83 -15.81 22.25
C ALA A 234 -7.36 -15.86 22.21
N ALA A 235 -7.95 -16.44 21.15
CA ALA A 235 -9.38 -16.59 20.99
C ALA A 235 -10.02 -17.49 22.05
N THR A 236 -9.34 -18.54 22.52
CA THR A 236 -9.87 -19.42 23.58
C THR A 236 -9.77 -18.79 24.97
N MET A 237 -8.83 -17.86 25.17
CA MET A 237 -8.63 -17.15 26.43
C MET A 237 -9.52 -15.92 26.59
N THR A 238 -10.21 -15.50 25.53
CA THR A 238 -10.94 -14.22 25.50
C THR A 238 -12.44 -14.45 25.41
N ALA A 239 -13.23 -13.72 26.20
CA ALA A 239 -14.67 -13.68 26.02
C ALA A 239 -15.03 -12.87 24.76
N TRP A 240 -16.02 -13.35 24.01
CA TRP A 240 -16.41 -12.75 22.74
C TRP A 240 -17.71 -11.99 22.86
N ASN A 241 -17.72 -10.75 22.38
CA ASN A 241 -18.92 -9.96 22.18
C ASN A 241 -19.51 -10.31 20.81
N TRP A 242 -20.52 -11.19 20.81
CA TRP A 242 -21.18 -11.65 19.59
C TRP A 242 -22.17 -10.60 19.07
N PRO A 243 -22.16 -10.29 17.77
CA PRO A 243 -23.16 -9.41 17.19
C PRO A 243 -24.53 -10.12 17.23
N ALA A 244 -25.57 -9.40 17.64
CA ALA A 244 -26.93 -9.89 17.73
C ALA A 244 -27.89 -8.93 17.03
N LEU A 245 -28.87 -9.49 16.30
CA LEU A 245 -29.96 -8.72 15.70
C LEU A 245 -30.87 -8.15 16.79
N SER A 246 -31.12 -6.85 16.72
CA SER A 246 -31.99 -6.13 17.63
C SER A 246 -32.97 -5.24 16.84
N ARG A 247 -34.00 -4.71 17.50
CA ARG A 247 -35.06 -3.86 16.89
C ARG A 247 -34.52 -2.67 16.09
N PHE A 248 -33.38 -2.12 16.49
CA PHE A 248 -32.71 -0.98 15.83
C PHE A 248 -31.56 -1.36 14.88
N GLY A 249 -31.37 -2.66 14.62
CA GLY A 249 -30.24 -3.20 13.84
C GLY A 249 -29.34 -4.10 14.68
N VAL A 250 -28.16 -4.39 14.15
CA VAL A 250 -27.17 -5.25 14.81
C VAL A 250 -26.51 -4.51 15.98
N ARG A 251 -26.42 -5.16 17.14
CA ARG A 251 -25.71 -4.66 18.33
C ARG A 251 -24.65 -5.67 18.76
N GLY A 252 -23.56 -5.17 19.34
CA GLY A 252 -22.42 -6.00 19.74
C GLY A 252 -21.43 -6.23 18.60
N GLY A 253 -20.30 -6.84 18.94
CA GLY A 253 -19.20 -7.06 18.00
C GLY A 253 -18.43 -5.80 17.61
N THR A 254 -17.64 -5.92 16.56
CA THR A 254 -16.97 -4.83 15.86
C THR A 254 -17.55 -4.71 14.45
N THR A 255 -17.55 -3.48 13.93
CA THR A 255 -18.06 -3.18 12.61
C THR A 255 -16.90 -2.86 11.68
N VAL A 256 -16.77 -3.64 10.61
CA VAL A 256 -15.95 -3.24 9.47
C VAL A 256 -16.78 -2.30 8.62
N ILE A 257 -16.45 -1.01 8.70
CA ILE A 257 -17.23 0.06 8.10
C ILE A 257 -17.35 -0.08 6.58
N PRO A 258 -18.49 0.31 5.98
CA PRO A 258 -18.75 0.11 4.56
C PRO A 258 -17.76 0.88 3.67
N GLU A 259 -17.28 2.04 4.13
CA GLU A 259 -16.31 2.87 3.42
C GLU A 259 -14.98 2.14 3.27
N PHE A 260 -14.52 1.46 4.34
CA PHE A 260 -13.30 0.65 4.30
C PHE A 260 -13.43 -0.51 3.32
N LEU A 261 -14.55 -1.25 3.39
CA LEU A 261 -14.79 -2.40 2.51
C LEU A 261 -14.84 -2.00 1.04
N ALA A 262 -15.58 -0.92 0.73
CA ALA A 262 -15.69 -0.40 -0.62
C ALA A 262 -14.33 0.07 -1.14
N LEU A 263 -13.57 0.82 -0.34
CA LEU A 263 -12.26 1.31 -0.72
C LEU A 263 -11.26 0.16 -0.91
N LEU A 264 -11.22 -0.79 0.01
CA LEU A 264 -10.33 -1.95 -0.06
C LEU A 264 -10.63 -2.79 -1.31
N ALA A 265 -11.91 -3.07 -1.57
CA ALA A 265 -12.33 -3.80 -2.76
C ALA A 265 -11.99 -3.03 -4.04
N ALA A 266 -12.28 -1.73 -4.10
CA ALA A 266 -11.99 -0.88 -5.24
C ALA A 266 -10.48 -0.79 -5.52
N LEU A 267 -9.66 -0.41 -4.54
CA LEU A 267 -8.21 -0.31 -4.72
C LEU A 267 -7.58 -1.68 -5.03
N GLY A 268 -7.96 -2.71 -4.29
CA GLY A 268 -7.42 -4.06 -4.45
C GLY A 268 -7.71 -4.63 -5.84
N THR A 269 -8.98 -4.62 -6.26
CA THR A 269 -9.38 -5.16 -7.57
C THR A 269 -9.00 -4.23 -8.73
N TYR A 270 -8.90 -2.91 -8.53
CA TYR A 270 -8.40 -2.01 -9.57
C TYR A 270 -6.92 -2.23 -9.84
N THR A 271 -6.09 -2.15 -8.80
CA THR A 271 -4.64 -2.30 -8.94
C THR A 271 -4.24 -3.72 -9.34
N ALA A 272 -4.99 -4.74 -8.93
CA ALA A 272 -4.78 -6.12 -9.37
C ALA A 272 -4.82 -6.27 -10.90
N ALA A 273 -5.65 -5.52 -11.63
CA ALA A 273 -5.70 -5.58 -13.09
C ALA A 273 -4.40 -5.07 -13.74
N PHE A 274 -3.79 -4.01 -13.20
CA PHE A 274 -2.50 -3.50 -13.66
C PHE A 274 -1.35 -4.43 -13.28
N ILE A 275 -1.38 -4.99 -12.06
CA ILE A 275 -0.41 -6.00 -11.62
C ILE A 275 -0.48 -7.25 -12.50
N ALA A 276 -1.68 -7.70 -12.89
CA ALA A 276 -1.86 -8.85 -13.77
C ALA A 276 -1.19 -8.62 -15.15
N GLU A 277 -1.25 -7.40 -15.70
CA GLU A 277 -0.55 -7.06 -16.94
C GLU A 277 0.96 -7.09 -16.77
N ILE A 278 1.47 -6.55 -15.67
CA ILE A 278 2.91 -6.57 -15.34
C ILE A 278 3.40 -8.02 -15.21
N VAL A 279 2.67 -8.86 -14.49
CA VAL A 279 3.02 -10.28 -14.29
C VAL A 279 3.01 -11.03 -15.62
N ARG A 280 1.97 -10.85 -16.44
CA ARG A 280 1.87 -11.44 -17.77
C ARG A 280 3.03 -11.00 -18.66
N GLY A 281 3.29 -9.70 -18.73
CA GLY A 281 4.37 -9.11 -19.52
C GLY A 281 5.75 -9.61 -19.09
N GLY A 282 6.02 -9.69 -17.78
CA GLY A 282 7.28 -10.20 -17.26
C GLY A 282 7.50 -11.70 -17.47
N ILE A 283 6.44 -12.52 -17.48
CA ILE A 283 6.57 -13.94 -17.81
C ILE A 283 6.84 -14.15 -19.31
N LEU A 284 6.24 -13.30 -20.16
CA LEU A 284 6.42 -13.35 -21.61
C LEU A 284 7.74 -12.73 -22.10
N SER A 285 8.38 -11.86 -21.30
CA SER A 285 9.68 -11.27 -21.65
C SER A 285 10.84 -12.28 -21.59
N VAL A 286 10.64 -13.45 -20.96
CA VAL A 286 11.65 -14.52 -20.95
C VAL A 286 11.68 -15.20 -22.32
N THR A 287 12.84 -15.17 -22.97
CA THR A 287 13.00 -15.66 -24.35
C THR A 287 12.60 -17.12 -24.50
N ARG A 288 12.01 -17.46 -25.65
CA ARG A 288 11.60 -18.82 -25.97
C ARG A 288 12.78 -19.81 -25.95
N GLY A 289 13.96 -19.38 -26.41
CA GLY A 289 15.18 -20.20 -26.41
C GLY A 289 15.59 -20.68 -25.01
N GLN A 290 15.40 -19.87 -23.96
CA GLN A 290 15.66 -20.30 -22.57
C GLN A 290 14.73 -21.46 -22.14
N ARG A 291 13.46 -21.42 -22.59
CA ARG A 291 12.48 -22.47 -22.30
C ARG A 291 12.78 -23.75 -23.09
N GLU A 292 13.16 -23.60 -24.35
CA GLU A 292 13.51 -24.74 -25.22
C GLU A 292 14.81 -25.41 -24.77
N ALA A 293 15.83 -24.64 -24.39
CA ALA A 293 17.07 -25.18 -23.80
C ALA A 293 16.79 -25.94 -22.50
N ALA A 294 15.95 -25.39 -21.61
CA ALA A 294 15.55 -26.05 -20.38
C ALA A 294 14.78 -27.36 -20.64
N ALA A 295 13.90 -27.38 -21.66
CA ALA A 295 13.19 -28.58 -22.09
C ALA A 295 14.15 -29.62 -22.70
N ALA A 296 15.15 -29.20 -23.47
CA ALA A 296 16.18 -30.08 -24.04
C ALA A 296 17.05 -30.74 -22.96
N LEU A 297 17.21 -30.09 -21.80
CA LEU A 297 17.85 -30.65 -20.60
C LEU A 297 16.92 -31.60 -19.80
N GLY A 298 15.73 -31.91 -20.31
CA GLY A 298 14.78 -32.86 -19.68
C GLY A 298 13.96 -32.27 -18.53
N LEU A 299 13.98 -30.94 -18.33
CA LEU A 299 13.16 -30.32 -17.28
C LEU A 299 11.67 -30.37 -17.66
N ASN A 300 10.83 -30.77 -16.71
CA ASN A 300 9.39 -30.75 -16.89
C ASN A 300 8.83 -29.31 -16.85
N ARG A 301 7.61 -29.10 -17.34
CA ARG A 301 6.99 -27.76 -17.43
C ARG A 301 6.95 -27.01 -16.10
N ARG A 302 6.76 -27.71 -14.97
CA ARG A 302 6.77 -27.10 -13.63
C ARG A 302 8.18 -26.65 -13.22
N GLN A 303 9.20 -27.45 -13.52
CA GLN A 303 10.60 -27.12 -13.30
C GLN A 303 11.03 -25.95 -14.17
N ILE A 304 10.70 -25.94 -15.46
CA ILE A 304 10.99 -24.80 -16.36
C ILE A 304 10.39 -23.51 -15.81
N LEU A 305 9.11 -23.55 -15.42
CA LEU A 305 8.45 -22.38 -14.85
C LEU A 305 9.11 -21.92 -13.54
N ARG A 306 9.37 -22.83 -12.60
CA ARG A 306 9.89 -22.50 -11.27
C ARG A 306 11.37 -22.13 -11.26
N LEU A 307 12.20 -22.78 -12.07
CA LEU A 307 13.67 -22.70 -12.02
C LEU A 307 14.23 -21.74 -13.06
N VAL A 308 13.56 -21.56 -14.20
CA VAL A 308 14.08 -20.74 -15.32
C VAL A 308 13.25 -19.48 -15.52
N VAL A 309 11.94 -19.63 -15.74
CA VAL A 309 11.07 -18.51 -16.15
C VAL A 309 10.77 -17.57 -14.99
N LEU A 310 10.24 -18.08 -13.87
CA LEU A 310 9.80 -17.23 -12.75
C LEU A 310 10.95 -16.41 -12.15
N PRO A 311 12.16 -16.95 -11.90
CA PRO A 311 13.26 -16.16 -11.36
C PRO A 311 13.70 -15.00 -12.26
N GLN A 312 13.61 -15.17 -13.58
CA GLN A 312 13.93 -14.12 -14.57
C GLN A 312 12.78 -13.12 -14.69
N ALA A 313 11.55 -13.61 -14.80
CA ALA A 313 10.33 -12.80 -14.88
C ALA A 313 10.20 -11.87 -13.68
N MET A 314 10.49 -12.35 -12.47
CA MET A 314 10.43 -11.53 -11.25
C MET A 314 11.30 -10.28 -11.34
N ARG A 315 12.46 -10.33 -12.00
CA ARG A 315 13.34 -9.15 -12.17
C ARG A 315 12.74 -8.08 -13.07
N VAL A 316 11.91 -8.49 -14.02
CA VAL A 316 11.18 -7.58 -14.90
C VAL A 316 9.91 -7.06 -14.23
N ILE A 317 9.29 -7.89 -13.37
CA ILE A 317 8.03 -7.57 -12.67
C ILE A 317 8.25 -6.60 -11.51
N ILE A 318 9.32 -6.75 -10.71
CA ILE A 318 9.52 -5.99 -9.47
C ILE A 318 9.54 -4.47 -9.67
N PRO A 319 10.30 -3.90 -10.63
CA PRO A 319 10.38 -2.44 -10.75
C PRO A 319 9.03 -1.77 -11.06
N PRO A 320 8.20 -2.28 -12.01
CA PRO A 320 6.85 -1.76 -12.22
C PRO A 320 5.90 -1.95 -11.03
N LEU A 321 6.06 -2.99 -10.21
CA LEU A 321 5.24 -3.18 -9.00
C LEU A 321 5.44 -2.05 -7.99
N THR A 322 6.67 -1.55 -7.84
CA THR A 322 6.97 -0.39 -6.99
C THR A 322 6.09 0.80 -7.35
N SER A 323 5.98 1.11 -8.64
CA SER A 323 5.11 2.18 -9.12
C SER A 323 3.65 1.91 -8.83
N GLN A 324 3.19 0.66 -8.94
CA GLN A 324 1.80 0.31 -8.60
C GLN A 324 1.51 0.45 -7.10
N TYR A 325 2.44 0.13 -6.22
CA TYR A 325 2.27 0.30 -4.77
C TYR A 325 2.23 1.77 -4.38
N VAL A 326 3.13 2.59 -4.94
CA VAL A 326 3.11 4.05 -4.76
C VAL A 326 1.81 4.66 -5.28
N ASN A 327 1.34 4.20 -6.44
CA ASN A 327 0.07 4.67 -7.00
C ASN A 327 -1.13 4.26 -6.14
N LEU A 328 -1.16 3.03 -5.61
CA LEU A 328 -2.24 2.58 -4.72
C LEU A 328 -2.33 3.47 -3.48
N ILE A 329 -1.19 3.79 -2.85
CA ILE A 329 -1.15 4.70 -1.69
C ILE A 329 -1.67 6.09 -2.05
N LYS A 330 -1.24 6.67 -3.18
CA LYS A 330 -1.76 7.97 -3.64
C LYS A 330 -3.26 7.91 -3.91
N ASN A 331 -3.70 6.83 -4.55
CA ASN A 331 -5.08 6.59 -4.92
C ASN A 331 -6.00 6.31 -3.71
N SER A 332 -5.46 6.00 -2.53
CA SER A 332 -6.27 5.89 -1.32
C SER A 332 -6.96 7.20 -0.96
N SER A 333 -6.47 8.34 -1.45
CA SER A 333 -7.10 9.66 -1.26
C SER A 333 -8.47 9.80 -1.96
N TYR A 334 -8.78 8.97 -2.97
CA TYR A 334 -10.12 8.93 -3.57
C TYR A 334 -11.21 8.55 -2.57
N ALA A 335 -10.82 7.97 -1.43
CA ALA A 335 -11.73 7.61 -0.37
C ALA A 335 -12.42 8.81 0.29
N ALA A 336 -11.88 10.02 0.13
CA ALA A 336 -12.52 11.25 0.59
C ALA A 336 -13.94 11.43 0.00
N VAL A 337 -14.20 10.91 -1.21
CA VAL A 337 -15.52 11.02 -1.87
C VAL A 337 -16.58 10.12 -1.21
N ILE A 338 -16.16 9.07 -0.51
CA ILE A 338 -17.04 8.18 0.26
C ILE A 338 -16.90 8.38 1.76
N ALA A 339 -16.22 9.46 2.20
CA ALA A 339 -15.99 9.80 3.61
C ALA A 339 -15.28 8.71 4.44
N TYR A 340 -14.41 7.90 3.83
CA TYR A 340 -13.53 7.02 4.60
C TYR A 340 -12.54 7.90 5.40
N PRO A 341 -12.33 7.66 6.71
CA PRO A 341 -11.62 8.60 7.56
C PRO A 341 -10.09 8.53 7.42
N GLU A 342 -9.56 8.87 6.26
CA GLU A 342 -8.13 8.98 5.96
C GLU A 342 -7.65 10.45 5.98
N ILE A 343 -6.37 10.70 5.68
CA ILE A 343 -5.75 12.04 5.77
C ILE A 343 -6.57 13.10 5.03
N VAL A 344 -6.94 12.89 3.76
CA VAL A 344 -7.65 13.91 2.97
C VAL A 344 -9.07 14.12 3.49
N SER A 345 -9.82 13.05 3.77
CA SER A 345 -11.19 13.16 4.28
C SER A 345 -11.27 13.86 5.65
N VAL A 346 -10.36 13.53 6.56
CA VAL A 346 -10.47 13.94 7.96
C VAL A 346 -9.67 15.22 8.21
N PHE A 347 -8.39 15.23 7.87
CA PHE A 347 -7.52 16.37 8.16
C PHE A 347 -7.81 17.52 7.18
N VAL A 348 -7.76 17.29 5.87
CA VAL A 348 -8.10 18.34 4.90
C VAL A 348 -9.58 18.70 5.02
N GLY A 349 -10.48 17.71 5.04
CA GLY A 349 -11.93 17.95 5.10
C GLY A 349 -12.42 18.68 6.35
N SER A 350 -11.75 18.54 7.51
CA SER A 350 -12.19 19.20 8.74
C SER A 350 -11.33 20.40 9.13
N ALA A 351 -9.99 20.25 9.11
CA ALA A 351 -9.11 21.33 9.52
C ALA A 351 -9.22 22.53 8.58
N LEU A 352 -9.35 22.30 7.26
CA LEU A 352 -9.43 23.38 6.29
C LEU A 352 -10.72 24.19 6.49
N ASN A 353 -11.84 23.50 6.67
CA ASN A 353 -13.14 24.11 6.87
C ASN A 353 -13.25 24.88 8.20
N ASN A 354 -12.64 24.39 9.27
CA ASN A 354 -12.75 25.01 10.59
C ASN A 354 -11.73 26.12 10.83
N THR A 355 -10.54 26.04 10.23
CA THR A 355 -9.42 26.95 10.51
C THR A 355 -9.12 27.93 9.39
N GLY A 356 -9.56 27.65 8.16
CA GLY A 356 -9.27 28.46 6.97
C GLY A 356 -7.81 28.40 6.48
N ARG A 357 -6.96 27.58 7.11
CA ARG A 357 -5.49 27.54 6.85
C ARG A 357 -5.12 26.64 5.68
N ALA A 358 -5.63 26.99 4.50
CA ALA A 358 -5.55 26.12 3.33
C ALA A 358 -4.10 25.80 2.92
N VAL A 359 -3.19 26.78 2.96
CA VAL A 359 -1.80 26.57 2.52
C VAL A 359 -1.07 25.58 3.43
N GLU A 360 -1.13 25.77 4.75
CA GLU A 360 -0.46 24.91 5.73
C GLU A 360 -1.02 23.49 5.71
N ILE A 361 -2.34 23.35 5.63
CA ILE A 361 -3.03 22.05 5.64
C ILE A 361 -2.70 21.24 4.40
N ILE A 362 -2.76 21.86 3.22
CA ILE A 362 -2.41 21.20 1.97
C ILE A 362 -0.91 20.90 1.92
N ALA A 363 -0.05 21.81 2.38
CA ALA A 363 1.40 21.59 2.44
C ALA A 363 1.76 20.40 3.35
N ILE A 364 1.19 20.34 4.57
CA ILE A 364 1.37 19.21 5.48
C ILE A 364 0.92 17.90 4.83
N THR A 365 -0.26 17.91 4.20
CA THR A 365 -0.83 16.72 3.54
C THR A 365 0.09 16.23 2.42
N LEU A 366 0.54 17.13 1.54
CA LEU A 366 1.47 16.80 0.45
C LEU A 366 2.81 16.29 0.97
N ALA A 367 3.37 16.92 2.02
CA ALA A 367 4.62 16.50 2.63
C ALA A 367 4.52 15.08 3.21
N ILE A 368 3.38 14.74 3.84
CA ILE A 368 3.15 13.40 4.38
C ILE A 368 2.99 12.37 3.27
N TYR A 369 2.18 12.64 2.24
CA TYR A 369 2.07 11.75 1.10
C TYR A 369 3.43 11.55 0.41
N LEU A 370 4.23 12.60 0.27
CA LEU A 370 5.59 12.51 -0.25
C LEU A 370 6.46 11.62 0.65
N ALA A 371 6.45 11.84 1.96
CA ALA A 371 7.23 11.06 2.92
C ALA A 371 6.85 9.57 2.89
N ILE A 372 5.56 9.24 2.85
CA ILE A 372 5.07 7.86 2.73
C ILE A 372 5.57 7.24 1.41
N ASN A 373 5.38 7.95 0.28
CA ASN A 373 5.76 7.45 -1.03
C ASN A 373 7.28 7.28 -1.20
N VAL A 374 8.07 8.20 -0.67
CA VAL A 374 9.54 8.11 -0.65
C VAL A 374 9.97 6.92 0.21
N SER A 375 9.36 6.73 1.40
CA SER A 375 9.67 5.61 2.28
C SER A 375 9.42 4.26 1.60
N VAL A 376 8.28 4.12 0.92
CA VAL A 376 7.93 2.91 0.16
C VAL A 376 8.86 2.72 -1.03
N SER A 377 9.17 3.80 -1.76
CA SER A 377 10.08 3.75 -2.91
C SER A 377 11.50 3.35 -2.49
N LEU A 378 12.01 3.87 -1.38
CA LEU A 378 13.32 3.50 -0.82
C LEU A 378 13.36 2.02 -0.42
N LEU A 379 12.33 1.54 0.28
CA LEU A 379 12.21 0.13 0.66
C LEU A 379 12.20 -0.79 -0.58
N MET A 380 11.46 -0.40 -1.61
CA MET A 380 11.36 -1.17 -2.85
C MET A 380 12.64 -1.10 -3.69
N ASN A 381 13.32 0.04 -3.75
CA ASN A 381 14.59 0.19 -4.44
C ASN A 381 15.70 -0.64 -3.77
N TRP A 382 15.71 -0.68 -2.44
CA TRP A 382 16.59 -1.56 -1.69
C TRP A 382 16.31 -3.04 -1.98
N TYR A 383 15.04 -3.42 -2.11
CA TYR A 383 14.66 -4.77 -2.49
C TYR A 383 15.08 -5.10 -3.93
N ASP A 384 14.83 -4.20 -4.89
CA ASP A 384 15.22 -4.35 -6.29
C ASP A 384 16.74 -4.54 -6.42
N ALA A 385 17.53 -3.70 -5.75
CA ALA A 385 19.00 -3.77 -5.76
C ALA A 385 19.54 -5.14 -5.30
N ARG A 386 18.84 -5.83 -4.39
CA ARG A 386 19.21 -7.19 -3.94
C ARG A 386 18.84 -8.29 -4.92
N THR A 387 17.90 -8.03 -5.83
CA THR A 387 17.39 -9.02 -6.80
C THR A 387 18.03 -8.92 -8.18
N ARG A 388 18.72 -7.80 -8.47
CA ARG A 388 19.56 -7.66 -9.67
C ARG A 388 20.75 -8.62 -9.58
N MET A 389 20.88 -9.54 -10.54
CA MET A 389 22.17 -10.22 -10.75
C MET A 389 23.08 -9.28 -11.52
N VAL A 390 24.36 -9.28 -11.14
CA VAL A 390 25.45 -8.64 -11.89
C VAL A 390 25.50 -9.30 -13.26
N GLY A 391 24.78 -8.71 -14.22
CA GLY A 391 25.05 -8.93 -15.63
C GLY A 391 26.36 -8.22 -15.94
N ARG A 392 27.29 -8.96 -16.55
CA ARG A 392 28.55 -8.43 -17.06
C ARG A 392 28.33 -7.26 -18.01
#